data_AF-A0AAN9S1L8-F1
#
_entry.id   AF-A0AAN9S1L8-F1
#
_cell.length_a   1.000
_cell.length_b   1.000
_cell.length_c   1.000
_cell.angle_alpha   90.00
_cell.angle_beta   90.00
_cell.angle_gamma   90.00
#
_symmetry.space_group_name_H-M   'P 1'
#
loop_
_entity.id
_entity.type
_entity.pdbx_description
1 polymer ?
#
loop_
_entity_poly.entity_id
_entity_poly.type
_entity_poly.pdbx_seq_one_letter_code
_entity_poly.pdbx_strand_id
1 'polypeptide(L)'
;MLQRWNKPRSSSFSCSSFKDIQTLFLDEPSTNKPKPSIFHRVTLANSLLRAWSTHQKISSRAAQSPPPASIPRAEQRVVVYFTSLRVVRATFEDCKAVRSILRGLRVALDERDVSMDSGFLSELRRVTGRKTGLTLPRVFINGRYVGGAEEVRWLHESGELRKLLEGLPTADSHLRVCHVCDDHRFVLCGECSGARKVYAEKGGFKTCAACNESGLIRCISCTC
;
A
#
# COMPACT_ATOMS: atom_id res chain seq x y z
N MET A 1 -8.14 -11.83 73.83
CA MET A 1 -7.14 -10.76 73.62
C MET A 1 -7.00 -10.61 72.10
N LEU A 2 -7.73 -9.67 71.46
CA LEU A 2 -7.26 -8.32 71.04
C LEU A 2 -6.16 -8.46 69.97
N GLN A 3 -6.23 -7.97 68.71
CA GLN A 3 -6.90 -6.88 67.97
C GLN A 3 -6.59 -7.11 66.45
N ARG A 4 -7.06 -6.40 65.41
CA ARG A 4 -8.20 -5.52 65.05
C ARG A 4 -7.91 -5.04 63.59
N TRP A 5 -8.96 -4.99 62.77
CA TRP A 5 -9.21 -4.27 61.50
C TRP A 5 -8.18 -3.25 60.94
N ASN A 6 -8.01 -3.10 59.61
CA ASN A 6 -8.90 -2.31 58.73
C ASN A 6 -8.80 -2.61 57.19
N LYS A 7 -9.95 -2.56 56.49
CA LYS A 7 -10.20 -2.39 55.02
C LYS A 7 -10.28 -0.87 54.67
N PRO A 8 -10.56 -0.32 53.45
CA PRO A 8 -11.24 -0.84 52.23
C PRO A 8 -10.51 -0.43 50.89
N ARG A 9 -10.95 -0.62 49.62
CA ARG A 9 -12.24 -0.38 48.92
C ARG A 9 -12.39 -1.16 47.59
N SER A 10 -13.66 -1.36 47.22
CA SER A 10 -14.33 -1.90 46.02
C SER A 10 -14.13 -1.03 44.75
N SER A 11 -14.59 -1.36 43.52
CA SER A 11 -15.76 -2.11 43.06
C SER A 11 -15.67 -2.51 41.57
N SER A 12 -16.42 -3.54 41.18
CA SER A 12 -16.65 -3.99 39.81
C SER A 12 -17.36 -2.95 38.93
N PHE A 13 -17.01 -2.89 37.65
CA PHE A 13 -17.92 -2.39 36.62
C PHE A 13 -17.96 -3.35 35.43
N SER A 14 -19.12 -3.96 35.26
CA SER A 14 -19.48 -4.86 34.18
C SER A 14 -19.87 -4.05 32.96
N CYS A 15 -19.30 -4.38 31.80
CA CYS A 15 -19.78 -3.93 30.50
C CYS A 15 -20.99 -4.79 30.11
N SER A 16 -22.16 -4.19 29.92
CA SER A 16 -23.32 -4.85 29.34
C SER A 16 -24.08 -3.89 28.45
N SER A 17 -23.92 -4.14 27.14
CA SER A 17 -24.98 -4.26 26.12
C SER A 17 -26.14 -3.25 26.13
N PHE A 18 -26.13 -2.40 25.10
CA PHE A 18 -27.26 -2.16 24.19
C PHE A 18 -28.69 -2.25 24.78
N LYS A 19 -29.14 -1.15 25.37
CA LYS A 19 -30.54 -0.74 25.52
C LYS A 19 -30.50 0.78 25.30
N ASP A 20 -31.14 1.35 24.28
CA ASP A 20 -32.58 1.62 24.26
C ASP A 20 -33.07 1.83 22.81
N ILE A 21 -33.86 0.90 22.28
CA ILE A 21 -34.67 1.09 21.04
C ILE A 21 -36.16 1.27 21.38
N GLN A 22 -36.54 1.14 22.65
CA GLN A 22 -37.94 1.20 23.08
C GLN A 22 -38.50 2.60 23.35
N THR A 23 -37.75 3.67 23.06
CA THR A 23 -38.24 5.06 23.16
C THR A 23 -38.85 5.61 21.88
N LEU A 24 -39.01 4.81 20.82
CA LEU A 24 -39.54 5.27 19.52
C LEU A 24 -41.05 5.05 19.30
N PHE A 25 -41.78 4.52 20.27
CA PHE A 25 -43.23 4.41 20.17
C PHE A 25 -43.86 4.82 21.49
N LEU A 26 -44.26 6.09 21.62
CA LEU A 26 -45.48 6.53 22.29
C LEU A 26 -45.68 8.05 22.01
N ASP A 27 -46.89 8.39 21.58
CA ASP A 27 -47.37 9.72 21.18
C ASP A 27 -47.42 10.76 22.33
N GLU A 28 -47.19 12.03 21.95
CA GLU A 28 -47.37 13.30 22.70
C GLU A 28 -48.84 13.51 23.19
N PRO A 29 -49.20 14.49 24.09
CA PRO A 29 -48.51 15.76 24.37
C PRO A 29 -48.52 16.26 25.84
N SER A 30 -47.65 17.23 26.16
CA SER A 30 -48.08 18.49 26.82
C SER A 30 -46.95 19.50 27.01
N THR A 31 -47.35 20.75 26.80
CA THR A 31 -46.63 22.01 26.88
C THR A 31 -45.69 22.18 28.07
N ASN A 32 -44.41 22.46 27.80
CA ASN A 32 -43.67 23.55 28.43
C ASN A 32 -42.38 23.85 27.66
N LYS A 33 -42.23 25.10 27.17
CA LYS A 33 -41.05 25.57 26.43
C LYS A 33 -39.95 26.02 27.40
N PRO A 34 -38.71 25.51 27.31
CA PRO A 34 -37.54 26.23 27.79
C PRO A 34 -36.85 26.96 26.62
N LYS A 35 -36.36 28.16 26.91
CA LYS A 35 -35.68 29.08 25.98
C LYS A 35 -34.45 28.40 25.34
N PRO A 36 -34.17 28.60 24.04
CA PRO A 36 -32.98 28.05 23.42
C PRO A 36 -31.72 28.81 23.87
N SER A 37 -30.76 28.07 24.43
CA SER A 37 -29.39 28.51 24.66
C SER A 37 -28.72 28.82 23.31
N ILE A 38 -28.14 30.02 23.20
CA ILE A 38 -27.48 30.58 22.02
C ILE A 38 -26.26 29.75 21.57
N PHE A 39 -25.75 28.85 22.41
CA PHE A 39 -24.52 28.10 22.14
C PHE A 39 -24.71 26.85 21.26
N HIS A 40 -25.94 26.39 20.98
CA HIS A 40 -26.15 25.18 20.17
C HIS A 40 -26.28 25.45 18.65
N ARG A 41 -26.38 26.72 18.24
CA ARG A 41 -26.52 27.13 16.84
C ARG A 41 -25.18 27.29 16.10
N VAL A 42 -24.06 27.37 16.81
CA VAL A 42 -22.73 27.59 16.21
C VAL A 42 -22.07 26.28 15.72
N THR A 43 -22.51 25.13 16.24
CA THR A 43 -21.88 23.83 15.90
C THR A 43 -22.41 23.23 14.60
N LEU A 44 -23.64 23.55 14.17
CA LEU A 44 -24.22 23.03 12.92
C LEU A 44 -23.75 23.81 11.66
N ALA A 45 -23.46 25.10 11.78
CA ALA A 45 -22.98 25.90 10.65
C ALA A 45 -21.54 25.54 10.23
N ASN A 46 -20.70 25.11 11.18
CA ASN A 46 -19.31 24.72 10.90
C ASN A 46 -19.14 23.32 10.30
N SER A 47 -20.18 22.48 10.33
CA SER A 47 -20.16 21.15 9.72
C SER A 47 -20.50 21.20 8.22
N LEU A 48 -21.46 22.05 7.83
CA LEU A 48 -21.84 22.21 6.42
C LEU A 48 -20.83 23.02 5.59
N LEU A 49 -20.16 24.03 6.18
CA LEU A 49 -19.12 24.77 5.49
C LEU A 49 -17.84 23.94 5.25
N ARG A 50 -17.54 22.95 6.12
CA ARG A 50 -16.43 22.01 5.89
C ARG A 50 -16.76 20.96 4.82
N ALA A 51 -18.02 20.55 4.68
CA ALA A 51 -18.46 19.62 3.65
C ALA A 51 -18.45 20.22 2.24
N TRP A 52 -18.63 21.54 2.10
CA TRP A 52 -18.59 22.21 0.79
C TRP A 52 -17.20 22.71 0.37
N SER A 53 -16.27 22.87 1.31
CA SER A 53 -14.87 23.23 1.01
C SER A 53 -14.08 22.08 0.36
N THR A 54 -14.43 20.82 0.64
CA THR A 54 -13.80 19.64 0.03
C THR A 54 -14.28 19.35 -1.38
N HIS A 55 -15.47 19.82 -1.77
CA HIS A 55 -16.02 19.59 -3.11
C HIS A 55 -15.52 20.58 -4.17
N GLN A 56 -15.08 21.78 -3.78
CA GLN A 56 -14.57 22.78 -4.74
C GLN A 56 -13.09 22.61 -5.12
N LYS A 57 -12.34 21.74 -4.43
CA LYS A 57 -10.90 21.57 -4.71
C LYS A 57 -10.57 20.58 -5.83
N ILE A 58 -11.58 19.94 -6.42
CA ILE A 58 -11.41 18.92 -7.48
C ILE A 58 -11.57 19.52 -8.90
N SER A 59 -12.11 20.74 -9.05
CA SER A 59 -12.49 21.27 -10.36
C SER A 59 -11.59 22.38 -10.96
N SER A 60 -10.45 22.75 -10.38
CA SER A 60 -9.66 23.90 -10.88
C SER A 60 -8.14 23.76 -10.83
N ARG A 61 -7.61 22.59 -11.20
CA ARG A 61 -6.18 22.47 -11.55
C ARG A 61 -5.96 21.79 -12.91
N ALA A 62 -6.60 22.35 -13.93
CA ALA A 62 -6.13 22.25 -15.31
C ALA A 62 -4.99 23.26 -15.50
N ALA A 63 -3.81 22.93 -14.95
CA ALA A 63 -2.57 23.65 -15.20
C ALA A 63 -1.49 22.60 -15.46
N GLN A 64 -1.20 22.39 -16.74
CA GLN A 64 -0.06 21.71 -17.36
C GLN A 64 0.78 20.87 -16.38
N SER A 65 0.40 19.60 -16.22
CA SER A 65 1.24 18.62 -15.55
C SER A 65 2.35 18.17 -16.50
N PRO A 66 3.59 17.97 -16.01
CA PRO A 66 4.61 17.26 -16.78
C PRO A 66 4.07 15.87 -17.18
N PRO A 67 4.55 15.27 -18.29
CA PRO A 67 4.00 14.03 -18.82
C PRO A 67 3.89 12.98 -17.69
N PRO A 68 2.76 12.25 -17.61
CA PRO A 68 2.53 11.32 -16.52
C PRO A 68 3.71 10.35 -16.44
N ALA A 69 4.24 10.21 -15.23
CA ALA A 69 5.26 9.25 -14.83
C ALA A 69 4.88 7.85 -15.33
N SER A 70 5.27 7.53 -16.56
CA SER A 70 4.94 6.28 -17.23
C SER A 70 6.17 5.42 -17.26
N ILE A 71 6.04 4.20 -16.73
CA ILE A 71 7.08 3.19 -16.86
C ILE A 71 7.03 2.71 -18.31
N PRO A 72 8.09 2.89 -19.10
CA PRO A 72 8.11 2.43 -20.49
C PRO A 72 7.78 0.93 -20.54
N ARG A 73 6.95 0.52 -21.50
CA ARG A 73 6.58 -0.89 -21.73
C ARG A 73 5.70 -1.51 -20.64
N ALA A 74 5.14 -0.71 -19.73
CA ALA A 74 4.25 -1.15 -18.65
C ALA A 74 2.76 -0.96 -18.92
N GLU A 75 2.38 -0.91 -20.19
CA GLU A 75 0.99 -1.02 -20.58
C GLU A 75 0.44 -2.39 -20.14
N GLN A 76 -0.80 -2.45 -19.64
CA GLN A 76 -1.50 -3.70 -19.27
C GLN A 76 -0.86 -4.54 -18.16
N ARG A 77 -0.14 -3.92 -17.21
CA ARG A 77 0.36 -4.62 -16.02
C ARG A 77 0.34 -3.77 -14.76
N VAL A 78 0.37 -4.46 -13.62
CA VAL A 78 0.59 -3.86 -12.31
C VAL A 78 2.07 -3.99 -11.96
N VAL A 79 2.72 -2.87 -11.67
CA VAL A 79 4.11 -2.84 -11.20
C VAL A 79 4.13 -2.39 -9.76
N VAL A 80 4.77 -3.17 -8.89
CA VAL A 80 4.96 -2.81 -7.48
C VAL A 80 6.44 -2.74 -7.15
N TYR A 81 6.90 -1.55 -6.76
CA TYR A 81 8.22 -1.37 -6.17
C TYR A 81 8.10 -1.53 -4.66
N PHE A 82 8.91 -2.43 -4.11
CA PHE A 82 8.92 -2.74 -2.68
C PHE A 82 10.33 -3.09 -2.24
N THR A 83 10.50 -3.37 -0.94
CA THR A 83 11.70 -4.03 -0.42
C THR A 83 11.29 -5.21 0.44
N SER A 84 12.01 -6.33 0.32
CA SER A 84 11.88 -7.47 1.23
C SER A 84 12.72 -7.30 2.51
N LEU A 85 13.64 -6.33 2.54
CA LEU A 85 14.46 -6.05 3.71
C LEU A 85 13.60 -5.57 4.88
N ARG A 86 13.93 -6.07 6.08
CA ARG A 86 13.22 -5.75 7.33
C ARG A 86 13.90 -4.65 8.15
N VAL A 87 14.69 -3.79 7.49
CA VAL A 87 15.47 -2.73 8.14
C VAL A 87 14.55 -1.71 8.82
N VAL A 88 13.50 -1.27 8.13
CA VAL A 88 12.47 -0.39 8.69
C VAL A 88 11.17 -1.15 8.79
N ARG A 89 10.75 -1.48 10.02
CA ARG A 89 9.56 -2.31 10.28
C ARG A 89 8.30 -1.77 9.59
N ALA A 90 8.03 -0.47 9.73
CA ALA A 90 6.87 0.16 9.11
C ALA A 90 6.87 -0.04 7.58
N THR A 91 7.99 0.22 6.91
CA THR A 91 8.13 0.04 5.47
C THR A 91 7.97 -1.42 5.04
N PHE A 92 8.52 -2.36 5.81
CA PHE A 92 8.38 -3.78 5.53
C PHE A 92 6.92 -4.23 5.63
N GLU A 93 6.22 -3.86 6.70
CA GLU A 93 4.81 -4.21 6.88
C GLU A 93 3.92 -3.57 5.81
N ASP A 94 4.19 -2.30 5.45
CA ASP A 94 3.52 -1.62 4.35
C ASP A 94 3.71 -2.33 3.00
N CYS A 95 4.95 -2.72 2.68
CA CYS A 95 5.27 -3.48 1.48
C CYS A 95 4.56 -4.85 1.48
N LYS A 96 4.57 -5.55 2.62
CA LYS A 96 3.92 -6.85 2.79
C LYS A 96 2.40 -6.75 2.62
N ALA A 97 1.78 -5.73 3.22
CA ALA A 97 0.34 -5.50 3.13
C ALA A 97 -0.10 -5.22 1.68
N VAL A 98 0.57 -4.29 0.99
CA VAL A 98 0.26 -3.98 -0.42
C VAL A 98 0.43 -5.20 -1.32
N ARG A 99 1.52 -5.95 -1.17
CA ARG A 99 1.72 -7.19 -1.94
C ARG A 99 0.62 -8.21 -1.67
N SER A 100 0.19 -8.35 -0.41
CA SER A 100 -0.87 -9.29 -0.03
C SER A 100 -2.21 -8.91 -0.64
N ILE A 101 -2.58 -7.62 -0.61
CA ILE A 101 -3.80 -7.10 -1.24
C ILE A 101 -3.81 -7.42 -2.74
N LEU A 102 -2.73 -7.05 -3.44
CA LEU A 102 -2.63 -7.22 -4.88
C LEU A 102 -2.65 -8.70 -5.30
N ARG A 103 -1.94 -9.57 -4.57
CA ARG A 103 -1.98 -11.03 -4.78
C ARG A 103 -3.36 -11.62 -4.52
N GLY A 104 -4.07 -11.13 -3.50
CA GLY A 104 -5.44 -11.54 -3.20
C GLY A 104 -6.45 -11.20 -4.30
N LEU A 105 -6.19 -10.14 -5.07
CA LEU A 105 -6.98 -9.75 -6.24
C LEU A 105 -6.64 -10.53 -7.51
N ARG A 106 -5.66 -11.44 -7.47
CA ARG A 106 -5.25 -12.36 -8.55
C ARG A 106 -4.83 -11.68 -9.86
N VAL A 107 -4.36 -10.44 -9.80
CA VAL A 107 -3.81 -9.76 -10.97
C VAL A 107 -2.34 -10.14 -11.17
N ALA A 108 -1.88 -10.17 -12.42
CA ALA A 108 -0.46 -10.35 -12.73
C ALA A 108 0.39 -9.19 -12.19
N LEU A 109 1.39 -9.52 -11.35
CA LEU A 109 2.25 -8.53 -10.70
C LEU A 109 3.68 -8.59 -11.22
N ASP A 110 4.17 -7.45 -11.70
CA ASP A 110 5.61 -7.20 -11.84
C ASP A 110 6.15 -6.69 -10.50
N GLU A 111 6.59 -7.64 -9.68
CA GLU A 111 7.21 -7.39 -8.37
C GLU A 111 8.67 -6.96 -8.53
N ARG A 112 8.97 -5.73 -8.12
CA ARG A 112 10.29 -5.11 -8.23
C ARG A 112 10.87 -4.82 -6.86
N ASP A 113 11.69 -5.74 -6.37
CA ASP A 113 12.40 -5.55 -5.10
C ASP A 113 13.61 -4.64 -5.31
N VAL A 114 13.52 -3.40 -4.83
CA VAL A 114 14.59 -2.40 -5.00
C VAL A 114 15.86 -2.72 -4.21
N SER A 115 15.80 -3.70 -3.29
CA SER A 115 16.98 -4.19 -2.59
C SER A 115 17.71 -5.31 -3.33
N MET A 116 17.06 -5.96 -4.28
CA MET A 116 17.64 -7.04 -5.08
C MET A 116 18.30 -6.53 -6.36
N ASP A 117 17.85 -5.38 -6.88
CA ASP A 117 18.34 -4.75 -8.10
C ASP A 117 18.29 -3.22 -7.99
N SER A 118 19.47 -2.58 -7.94
CA SER A 118 19.61 -1.12 -7.90
C SER A 118 19.09 -0.41 -9.16
N GLY A 119 18.95 -1.15 -10.27
CA GLY A 119 18.29 -0.72 -11.49
C GLY A 119 16.83 -0.33 -11.23
N PHE A 120 16.11 -1.07 -10.38
CA PHE A 120 14.73 -0.74 -10.01
C PHE A 120 14.64 0.55 -9.18
N LEU A 121 15.58 0.77 -8.26
CA LEU A 121 15.61 2.02 -7.51
C LEU A 121 15.89 3.22 -8.43
N SER A 122 16.83 3.04 -9.36
CA SER A 122 17.19 4.06 -10.36
C SER A 122 16.02 4.37 -11.29
N GLU A 123 15.31 3.34 -11.73
CA GLU A 123 14.09 3.48 -12.52
C GLU A 123 12.98 4.18 -11.72
N LEU A 124 12.75 3.79 -10.47
CA LEU A 124 11.75 4.41 -9.61
C LEU A 124 12.01 5.90 -9.41
N ARG A 125 13.27 6.29 -9.20
CA ARG A 125 13.70 7.70 -9.13
C ARG A 125 13.41 8.44 -10.43
N ARG A 126 13.72 7.81 -11.57
CA ARG A 126 13.48 8.39 -12.90
C ARG A 126 11.99 8.64 -13.14
N VAL A 127 11.13 7.65 -12.89
CA VAL A 127 9.68 7.80 -13.15
C VAL A 127 9.03 8.75 -12.16
N THR A 128 9.45 8.77 -10.89
CA THR A 128 8.86 9.67 -9.88
C THR A 128 9.39 11.10 -9.99
N GLY A 129 10.46 11.34 -10.75
CA GLY A 129 11.15 12.63 -10.81
C GLY A 129 11.79 13.06 -9.49
N ARG A 130 11.95 12.13 -8.54
CA ARG A 130 12.49 12.39 -7.19
C ARG A 130 13.85 11.75 -7.03
N LYS A 131 14.85 12.56 -6.64
CA LYS A 131 16.21 12.09 -6.37
C LYS A 131 16.36 11.47 -4.98
N THR A 132 15.63 11.99 -3.99
CA THR A 132 15.68 11.58 -2.58
C THR A 132 14.28 11.45 -1.98
N GLY A 133 14.17 10.85 -0.79
CA GLY A 133 12.90 10.76 -0.05
C GLY A 133 11.85 9.85 -0.70
N LEU A 134 12.28 8.83 -1.45
CA LEU A 134 11.36 7.79 -1.92
C LEU A 134 10.95 6.93 -0.72
N THR A 135 9.65 6.84 -0.49
CA THR A 135 9.08 5.84 0.42
C THR A 135 8.55 4.67 -0.38
N LEU A 136 8.52 3.50 0.24
CA LEU A 136 7.98 2.26 -0.32
C LEU A 136 6.77 1.81 0.51
N PRO A 137 5.85 1.04 -0.09
CA PRO A 137 5.81 0.60 -1.49
C PRO A 137 5.39 1.71 -2.46
N ARG A 138 5.60 1.50 -3.77
CA ARG A 138 5.04 2.35 -4.85
C ARG A 138 4.40 1.50 -5.92
N VAL A 139 3.13 1.78 -6.22
CA VAL A 139 2.31 0.98 -7.15
C VAL A 139 1.98 1.79 -8.39
N PHE A 140 2.12 1.14 -9.54
CA PHE A 140 1.72 1.64 -10.85
C PHE A 140 0.79 0.64 -11.52
N ILE A 141 -0.28 1.12 -12.13
CA ILE A 141 -1.25 0.31 -12.88
C ILE A 141 -1.38 0.91 -14.28
N ASN A 142 -1.23 0.09 -15.32
CA ASN A 142 -1.28 0.56 -16.71
C ASN A 142 -0.30 1.73 -16.97
N GLY A 143 0.90 1.63 -16.41
CA GLY A 143 1.91 2.68 -16.48
C GLY A 143 1.59 3.94 -15.65
N ARG A 144 0.42 4.09 -15.04
CA ARG A 144 0.06 5.27 -14.23
C ARG A 144 0.39 5.04 -12.76
N TYR A 145 0.93 6.07 -12.12
CA TYR A 145 1.18 6.05 -10.67
C TYR A 145 -0.14 6.06 -9.89
N VAL A 146 -0.31 5.10 -8.99
CA VAL A 146 -1.52 4.92 -8.17
C VAL A 146 -1.30 5.44 -6.75
N GLY A 147 -0.19 5.06 -6.12
CA GLY A 147 0.02 5.43 -4.72
C GLY A 147 1.09 4.62 -3.99
N GLY A 148 1.22 4.89 -2.70
CA GLY A 148 1.93 4.07 -1.73
C GLY A 148 0.97 3.19 -0.93
N ALA A 149 1.35 2.83 0.29
CA ALA A 149 0.57 1.89 1.09
C ALA A 149 -0.81 2.41 1.48
N GLU A 150 -0.91 3.64 1.96
CA GLU A 150 -2.20 4.20 2.39
C GLU A 150 -3.19 4.35 1.25
N GLU A 151 -2.74 4.87 0.11
CA GLU A 151 -3.63 5.07 -1.05
C GLU A 151 -4.13 3.72 -1.59
N VAL A 152 -3.27 2.70 -1.62
CA VAL A 152 -3.67 1.35 -2.07
C VAL A 152 -4.62 0.69 -1.08
N ARG A 153 -4.39 0.83 0.24
CA ARG A 153 -5.33 0.34 1.27
C ARG A 153 -6.70 0.97 1.10
N TRP A 154 -6.76 2.30 0.98
CA TRP A 154 -8.02 3.02 0.80
C TRP A 154 -8.75 2.63 -0.50
N LEU A 155 -8.03 2.50 -1.62
CA LEU A 155 -8.61 2.04 -2.88
C LEU A 155 -9.12 0.59 -2.79
N HIS A 156 -8.45 -0.26 -2.02
CA HIS A 156 -8.88 -1.64 -1.79
C HIS A 156 -10.18 -1.70 -0.98
N GLU A 157 -10.24 -0.95 0.12
CA GLU A 157 -11.40 -0.90 1.02
C GLU A 157 -12.63 -0.27 0.35
N SER A 158 -12.43 0.75 -0.49
CA SER A 158 -13.50 1.37 -1.27
C SER A 158 -13.96 0.55 -2.49
N GLY A 159 -13.24 -0.51 -2.85
CA GLY A 159 -13.51 -1.32 -4.04
C GLY A 159 -13.04 -0.71 -5.36
N GLU A 160 -12.60 0.55 -5.37
CA GLU A 160 -12.08 1.25 -6.56
C GLU A 160 -10.83 0.57 -7.13
N LEU A 161 -10.00 -0.05 -6.29
CA LEU A 161 -8.83 -0.79 -6.75
C LEU A 161 -9.22 -1.92 -7.71
N ARG A 162 -10.33 -2.62 -7.46
CA ARG A 162 -10.78 -3.70 -8.35
C ARG A 162 -11.14 -3.15 -9.73
N LYS A 163 -11.80 -1.99 -9.79
CA LYS A 163 -12.15 -1.31 -11.05
C LYS A 163 -10.91 -0.92 -11.85
N LEU A 164 -9.88 -0.41 -11.18
CA LEU A 164 -8.60 -0.08 -11.83
C LEU A 164 -7.87 -1.29 -12.41
N LEU A 165 -8.13 -2.48 -11.88
CA LEU A 165 -7.54 -3.73 -12.32
C LEU A 165 -8.37 -4.47 -13.37
N GLU A 166 -9.58 -3.98 -13.70
CA GLU A 166 -10.43 -4.59 -14.70
C GLU A 166 -9.73 -4.63 -16.07
N GLY A 167 -9.84 -5.78 -16.75
CA GLY A 167 -9.21 -6.00 -18.05
C GLY A 167 -7.71 -6.32 -18.02
N LEU A 168 -7.08 -6.36 -16.84
CA LEU A 168 -5.69 -6.80 -16.71
C LEU A 168 -5.58 -8.33 -16.71
N PRO A 169 -4.44 -8.87 -17.16
CA PRO A 169 -4.18 -10.31 -17.10
C PRO A 169 -4.29 -10.80 -15.66
N THR A 170 -5.13 -11.82 -15.47
CA THR A 170 -5.24 -12.55 -14.21
C THR A 170 -4.08 -13.54 -14.13
N ALA A 171 -3.45 -13.67 -12.97
CA ALA A 171 -2.35 -14.59 -12.78
C ALA A 171 -2.67 -15.60 -11.68
N ASP A 172 -2.92 -16.84 -12.10
CA ASP A 172 -3.02 -17.98 -11.18
C ASP A 172 -1.64 -18.41 -10.65
N SER A 173 -0.56 -17.97 -11.30
CA SER A 173 0.82 -18.31 -10.92
C SER A 173 1.21 -17.76 -9.54
N HIS A 174 0.59 -16.67 -9.07
CA HIS A 174 0.86 -16.10 -7.74
C HIS A 174 0.18 -16.88 -6.60
N LEU A 175 -0.68 -17.86 -6.91
CA LEU A 175 -1.27 -18.76 -5.91
C LEU A 175 -0.26 -19.82 -5.44
N ARG A 176 0.82 -20.03 -6.20
CA ARG A 176 1.85 -21.03 -5.92
C ARG A 176 3.21 -20.36 -5.89
N VAL A 177 4.04 -20.78 -4.95
CA VAL A 177 5.43 -20.36 -4.90
C VAL A 177 6.15 -20.87 -6.16
N CYS A 178 6.97 -20.02 -6.78
CA CYS A 178 7.70 -20.41 -7.99
C CYS A 178 8.72 -21.49 -7.63
N HIS A 179 8.63 -22.66 -8.26
CA HIS A 179 9.53 -23.80 -8.01
C HIS A 179 11.00 -23.51 -8.36
N VAL A 180 11.28 -22.46 -9.15
CA VAL A 180 12.62 -22.09 -9.58
C VAL A 180 13.28 -21.08 -8.63
N CYS A 181 12.56 -20.03 -8.22
CA CYS A 181 13.12 -18.94 -7.43
C CYS A 181 12.51 -18.79 -6.03
N ASP A 182 11.61 -19.68 -5.62
CA ASP A 182 10.97 -19.66 -4.30
C ASP A 182 10.33 -18.30 -3.95
N ASP A 183 9.67 -17.67 -4.94
CA ASP A 183 9.04 -16.34 -4.85
C ASP A 183 10.02 -15.16 -4.65
N HIS A 184 11.33 -15.38 -4.81
CA HIS A 184 12.34 -14.30 -4.79
C HIS A 184 12.39 -13.48 -6.08
N ARG A 185 11.78 -13.95 -7.18
CA ARG A 185 11.78 -13.32 -8.53
C ARG A 185 13.15 -13.20 -9.20
N PHE A 186 14.21 -13.66 -8.54
CA PHE A 186 15.59 -13.66 -9.01
C PHE A 186 16.23 -15.03 -8.84
N VAL A 187 17.20 -15.35 -9.71
CA VAL A 187 18.05 -16.54 -9.61
C VAL A 187 19.51 -16.15 -9.87
N LEU A 188 20.45 -17.01 -9.48
CA LEU A 188 21.87 -16.82 -9.79
C LEU A 188 22.08 -16.82 -11.31
N CYS A 189 22.98 -15.96 -11.77
CA CYS A 189 23.38 -15.91 -13.17
C CYS A 189 24.07 -17.22 -13.57
N GLY A 190 23.58 -17.88 -14.62
CA GLY A 190 24.17 -19.12 -15.13
C GLY A 190 25.55 -18.92 -15.78
N GLU A 191 25.83 -17.75 -16.34
CA GLU A 191 27.11 -17.48 -17.02
C GLU A 191 28.27 -17.27 -16.06
N CYS A 192 28.02 -16.61 -14.92
CA CYS A 192 29.05 -16.28 -13.93
C CYS A 192 28.86 -16.95 -12.58
N SER A 193 27.83 -17.78 -12.43
CA SER A 193 27.44 -18.44 -11.16
C SER A 193 27.32 -17.46 -9.99
N GLY A 194 26.85 -16.24 -10.26
CA GLY A 194 26.75 -15.16 -9.27
C GLY A 194 28.04 -14.41 -8.94
N ALA A 195 29.20 -14.84 -9.45
CA ALA A 195 30.50 -14.20 -9.16
C ALA A 195 30.69 -12.85 -9.87
N ARG A 196 29.79 -12.52 -10.82
CA ARG A 196 29.86 -11.33 -11.68
C ARG A 196 31.17 -11.24 -12.48
N LYS A 197 31.89 -12.35 -12.63
CA LYS A 197 33.19 -12.44 -13.30
C LYS A 197 33.19 -13.63 -14.25
N VAL A 198 33.54 -13.36 -15.51
CA VAL A 198 33.66 -14.37 -16.57
C VAL A 198 35.05 -14.29 -17.18
N TYR A 199 35.64 -15.42 -17.56
CA TYR A 199 36.95 -15.46 -18.20
C TYR A 199 36.79 -15.46 -19.72
N ALA A 200 37.49 -14.57 -20.42
CA ALA A 200 37.57 -14.54 -21.86
C ALA A 200 39.01 -14.87 -22.30
N GLU A 201 39.19 -15.90 -23.11
CA GLU A 201 40.50 -16.44 -23.50
C GLU A 201 41.47 -15.38 -24.03
N LYS A 202 40.98 -14.41 -24.80
CA LYS A 202 41.80 -13.33 -25.39
C LYS A 202 41.78 -12.01 -24.61
N GLY A 203 41.19 -11.99 -23.41
CA GLY A 203 40.97 -10.76 -22.65
C GLY A 203 40.94 -10.88 -21.14
N GLY A 204 41.33 -12.03 -20.58
CA GLY A 204 41.35 -12.28 -19.15
C GLY A 204 39.96 -12.22 -18.52
N PHE A 205 39.90 -11.89 -17.23
CA PHE A 205 38.65 -11.78 -16.52
C PHE A 205 37.91 -10.47 -16.82
N LYS A 206 36.62 -10.59 -17.12
CA LYS A 206 35.71 -9.48 -17.39
C LYS A 206 34.50 -9.54 -16.48
N THR A 207 33.85 -8.41 -16.28
CA THR A 207 32.58 -8.32 -15.57
C THR A 207 31.49 -8.99 -16.39
N CYS A 208 30.68 -9.84 -15.77
CA CYS A 208 29.52 -10.44 -16.43
C CYS A 208 28.50 -9.35 -16.81
N ALA A 209 28.07 -9.33 -18.07
CA ALA A 209 27.10 -8.38 -18.59
C ALA A 209 25.65 -8.90 -18.56
N ALA A 210 25.46 -10.20 -18.28
CA ALA A 210 24.15 -10.85 -18.28
C ALA A 210 23.39 -10.70 -16.96
N CYS A 211 24.02 -10.19 -15.89
CA CYS A 211 23.43 -10.11 -14.56
C CYS A 211 23.62 -8.74 -13.90
N ASN A 212 22.85 -8.50 -12.85
CA ASN A 212 22.96 -7.28 -12.07
C ASN A 212 24.23 -7.26 -11.18
N GLU A 213 24.37 -6.22 -10.36
CA GLU A 213 25.51 -6.01 -9.45
C GLU A 213 25.74 -7.15 -8.46
N SER A 214 24.69 -7.91 -8.14
CA SER A 214 24.70 -9.03 -7.19
C SER A 214 24.87 -10.39 -7.88
N GLY A 215 25.10 -10.41 -9.19
CA GLY A 215 25.22 -11.68 -9.93
C GLY A 215 23.87 -12.37 -10.15
N LEU A 216 22.76 -11.63 -10.08
CA LEU A 216 21.41 -12.15 -10.20
C LEU A 216 20.77 -11.78 -11.53
N ILE A 217 19.87 -12.65 -12.00
CA ILE A 217 19.00 -12.41 -13.15
C ILE A 217 17.55 -12.59 -12.74
N ARG A 218 16.63 -11.93 -13.44
CA ARG A 218 15.19 -12.13 -13.21
C ARG A 218 14.81 -13.57 -13.54
N CYS A 219 13.99 -14.17 -12.68
CA CYS A 219 13.49 -15.53 -12.90
C CYS A 219 12.57 -15.56 -14.12
N ILE A 220 12.95 -16.33 -15.13
CA ILE A 220 12.22 -16.44 -16.41
C ILE A 220 10.80 -16.99 -16.17
N SER A 221 10.65 -17.98 -15.29
CA SER A 221 9.36 -18.57 -14.92
C SER A 221 8.42 -17.60 -14.18
N CYS A 222 8.93 -16.46 -13.70
CA CYS A 222 8.12 -15.41 -13.07
C CYS A 222 7.81 -14.24 -14.01
N THR A 223 8.45 -14.20 -15.18
CA THR A 223 8.25 -13.15 -16.19
C THR A 223 7.42 -13.62 -17.39
N CYS A 224 7.17 -14.93 -17.49
CA CYS A 224 6.35 -15.57 -18.52
C CYS A 224 4.91 -15.77 -18.06
#